data_AF-A0AAT9HQK0-F1
#
_entry.id   AF-A0AAT9HQK0-F1
#
_cell.length_a   1.000
_cell.length_b   1.000
_cell.length_c   1.000
_cell.angle_alpha   90.00
_cell.angle_beta   90.00
_cell.angle_gamma   90.00
#
_symmetry.space_group_name_H-M   'P 1'
#
loop_
_entity.id
_entity.type
_entity.pdbx_description
1 polymer ?
#
loop_
_entity_poly.entity_id
_entity_poly.type
_entity_poly.pdbx_seq_one_letter_code
_entity_poly.pdbx_strand_id
1 'polypeptide(L)'
;MVQITVHRSGFTPRLLLPSEQEELLSYGLGITNVVARATARAGELSAEEYREGGRVLALKVARLRPRWLAVVGVTAYRAAFDERNAQVGPQARVIGGSRVWVLPNPSGLNAHWTPVTLAEEFGRLREAAAGP
;
A
#
# COMPACT_ATOMS: atom_id res chain seq x y z
N MET A 1 13.04 -0.43 1.85
CA MET A 1 12.63 -0.76 0.47
C MET A 1 11.46 0.09 -0.02
N VAL A 2 10.32 0.11 0.69
CA VAL A 2 9.17 0.98 0.34
C VAL A 2 9.56 2.44 0.18
N GLN A 3 10.40 3.00 1.06
CA GLN A 3 10.83 4.41 0.94
C GLN A 3 11.66 4.71 -0.32
N ILE A 4 12.44 3.74 -0.81
CA ILE A 4 13.19 3.90 -2.07
C ILE A 4 12.21 3.96 -3.24
N THR A 5 11.19 3.10 -3.27
CA THR A 5 10.18 3.09 -4.32
C THR A 5 9.30 4.34 -4.29
N VAL A 6 8.90 4.81 -3.10
CA VAL A 6 8.14 6.06 -2.93
C VAL A 6 8.94 7.26 -3.47
N HIS A 7 10.24 7.34 -3.17
CA HIS A 7 11.06 8.41 -3.73
C HIS A 7 11.20 8.28 -5.26
N ARG A 8 11.55 7.09 -5.77
CA ARG A 8 11.75 6.88 -7.22
C ARG A 8 10.49 7.07 -8.07
N SER A 9 9.31 6.98 -7.47
CA SER A 9 8.02 7.25 -8.13
C SER A 9 7.59 8.72 -8.06
N GLY A 10 8.41 9.59 -7.46
CA GLY A 10 8.16 11.03 -7.40
C GLY A 10 7.16 11.46 -6.33
N PHE A 11 6.80 10.59 -5.39
CA PHE A 11 5.96 10.96 -4.24
C PHE A 11 6.70 11.84 -3.23
N THR A 12 8.03 11.69 -3.13
CA THR A 12 8.88 12.55 -2.30
C THR A 12 10.03 13.12 -3.12
N PRO A 13 10.41 14.39 -2.91
CA PRO A 13 11.49 15.04 -3.68
C PRO A 13 12.88 14.48 -3.37
N ARG A 14 13.03 13.80 -2.23
CA ARG A 14 14.25 13.15 -1.77
C ARG A 14 13.96 11.77 -1.17
N LEU A 15 15.00 10.95 -1.01
CA LEU A 15 14.93 9.73 -0.23
C LEU A 15 14.85 10.07 1.26
N LEU A 16 13.74 9.70 1.91
CA LEU A 16 13.59 9.80 3.36
C LEU A 16 14.23 8.59 4.04
N LEU A 17 14.77 8.81 5.23
CA LEU A 17 15.17 7.77 6.16
C LEU A 17 13.95 7.22 6.92
N PRO A 18 14.02 5.97 7.44
CA PRO A 18 12.93 5.42 8.24
C PRO A 18 12.56 6.29 9.46
N SER A 19 13.53 6.98 10.05
CA SER A 19 13.32 7.92 11.15
C SER A 19 12.61 9.22 10.73
N GLU A 20 12.62 9.55 9.44
CA GLU A 20 11.96 10.75 8.87
C GLU A 20 10.54 10.44 8.38
N GLN A 21 9.95 9.32 8.81
CA GLN A 21 8.63 8.89 8.34
C GLN A 21 7.52 9.93 8.56
N GLU A 22 7.62 10.74 9.62
CA GLU A 22 6.64 11.80 9.90
C GLU A 22 6.60 12.88 8.81
N GLU A 23 7.71 13.10 8.09
CA GLU A 23 7.78 14.07 7.00
C GLU A 23 6.85 13.70 5.83
N LEU A 24 6.49 12.41 5.69
CA LEU A 24 5.51 11.96 4.70
C LEU A 24 4.18 12.74 4.80
N LEU A 25 3.78 13.12 6.01
CA LEU A 25 2.54 13.88 6.22
C LEU A 25 2.60 15.26 5.57
N SER A 26 3.77 15.89 5.52
CA SER A 26 3.96 17.19 4.85
C SER A 26 3.78 17.09 3.33
N TYR A 27 3.98 15.90 2.76
CA TYR A 27 3.72 15.59 1.35
C TYR A 27 2.29 15.08 1.10
N GLY A 28 1.41 15.12 2.12
CA GLY A 28 0.04 14.60 2.03
C GLY A 28 -0.04 13.07 2.02
N LEU A 29 1.03 12.39 2.43
CA LEU A 29 1.13 10.92 2.42
C LEU A 29 1.01 10.37 3.83
N GLY A 30 0.18 9.33 3.99
CA GLY A 30 0.09 8.54 5.22
C GLY A 30 0.66 7.14 5.00
N ILE A 31 1.27 6.56 6.03
CA ILE A 31 1.71 5.16 6.03
C ILE A 31 1.11 4.44 7.24
N THR A 32 0.64 3.23 7.02
CA THR A 32 0.04 2.38 8.06
C THR A 32 0.22 0.91 7.70
N ASN A 33 0.27 0.04 8.69
CA ASN A 33 0.29 -1.40 8.47
C ASN A 33 -1.14 -1.96 8.47
N VAL A 34 -1.40 -2.96 7.61
CA VAL A 34 -2.66 -3.72 7.59
C VAL A 34 -2.78 -4.57 8.86
N VAL A 35 -1.67 -5.17 9.31
CA VAL A 35 -1.61 -5.99 10.53
C VAL A 35 -0.59 -5.37 11.49
N ALA A 36 -0.98 -5.16 12.74
CA ALA A 36 -0.16 -4.48 13.74
C ALA A 36 1.00 -5.33 14.29
N ARG A 37 0.94 -6.66 14.11
CA ARG A 37 1.94 -7.57 14.67
C ARG A 37 3.23 -7.54 13.83
N ALA A 38 4.27 -6.93 14.39
CA ALA A 38 5.63 -7.02 13.87
C ALA A 38 6.15 -8.45 14.09
N THR A 39 6.04 -9.34 13.10
CA THR A 39 6.74 -10.63 13.15
C THR A 39 7.61 -10.85 11.93
N ALA A 40 8.86 -11.21 12.23
CA ALA A 40 10.03 -11.32 11.37
C ALA A 40 9.93 -12.36 10.23
N ARG A 41 8.74 -12.89 9.93
CA ARG A 41 8.49 -13.81 8.82
C ARG A 41 7.09 -13.54 8.28
N ALA A 42 6.99 -13.12 7.02
CA ALA A 42 5.74 -12.89 6.30
C ALA A 42 4.87 -14.16 6.11
N GLY A 43 5.26 -15.29 6.71
CA GLY A 43 4.60 -16.60 6.59
C GLY A 43 3.70 -17.01 7.76
N GLU A 44 3.55 -16.21 8.82
CA GLU A 44 2.82 -16.60 10.04
C GLU A 44 1.50 -15.85 10.29
N LEU A 45 1.10 -14.94 9.40
CA LEU A 45 -0.19 -14.26 9.54
C LEU A 45 -1.31 -15.14 8.98
N SER A 46 -2.24 -15.50 9.85
CA SER A 46 -3.44 -16.25 9.48
C SER A 46 -4.38 -15.42 8.60
N ALA A 47 -5.24 -16.08 7.83
CA ALA A 47 -6.28 -15.39 7.06
C ALA A 47 -7.23 -14.57 7.95
N GLU A 48 -7.40 -14.97 9.22
CA GLU A 48 -8.21 -14.25 10.20
C GLU A 48 -7.56 -12.94 10.62
N GLU A 49 -6.25 -12.95 10.89
CA GLU A 49 -5.50 -11.73 11.21
C GLU A 49 -5.52 -10.72 10.05
N TYR A 50 -5.43 -11.19 8.81
CA TYR A 50 -5.59 -10.31 7.65
C TYR A 50 -6.99 -9.72 7.57
N ARG A 51 -8.05 -10.52 7.78
CA ARG A 51 -9.44 -10.04 7.75
C ARG A 51 -9.70 -9.01 8.84
N GLU A 52 -9.24 -9.24 10.06
CA GLU A 52 -9.38 -8.26 11.14
C GLU A 52 -8.54 -6.99 10.88
N GLY A 53 -7.31 -7.16 10.39
CA GLY A 53 -6.47 -6.04 9.95
C GLY A 53 -7.13 -5.20 8.86
N GLY A 54 -7.75 -5.85 7.88
CA GLY A 54 -8.54 -5.22 6.83
C GLY A 54 -9.73 -4.42 7.37
N ARG A 55 -10.44 -4.96 8.37
CA ARG A 55 -11.55 -4.28 9.04
C ARG A 55 -11.09 -3.02 9.79
N VAL A 56 -10.01 -3.13 10.57
CA VAL A 56 -9.41 -1.99 11.28
C VAL A 56 -8.90 -0.93 10.30
N LEU A 57 -8.25 -1.35 9.22
CA LEU A 57 -7.80 -0.46 8.16
C LEU A 57 -8.98 0.27 7.51
N ALA A 58 -10.08 -0.43 7.19
CA ALA A 58 -11.26 0.17 6.60
C ALA A 58 -11.87 1.26 7.51
N LEU A 59 -11.91 1.04 8.83
CA LEU A 59 -12.36 2.06 9.79
C LEU A 59 -11.44 3.27 9.81
N LYS A 60 -10.12 3.06 9.79
CA LYS A 60 -9.14 4.15 9.76
C LYS A 60 -9.28 4.99 8.49
N VAL A 61 -9.46 4.33 7.35
CA VAL A 61 -9.67 4.96 6.05
C VAL A 61 -10.98 5.72 6.00
N ALA A 62 -12.08 5.15 6.55
CA ALA A 62 -13.36 5.85 6.65
C ALA A 62 -13.27 7.13 7.51
N ARG A 63 -12.44 7.10 8.57
CA ARG A 63 -12.21 8.27 9.44
C ARG A 63 -11.34 9.33 8.77
N LEU A 64 -10.24 8.94 8.15
CA LEU A 64 -9.24 9.87 7.59
C LEU A 64 -9.58 10.33 6.16
N ARG A 65 -10.42 9.57 5.45
CA ARG A 65 -10.89 9.84 4.08
C ARG A 65 -9.78 10.25 3.10
N PRO A 66 -8.69 9.46 2.98
CA PRO A 66 -7.70 9.73 1.93
C PRO A 66 -8.35 9.59 0.54
N ARG A 67 -7.80 10.27 -0.47
CA ARG A 67 -8.29 10.08 -1.85
C ARG A 67 -8.06 8.65 -2.35
N TRP A 68 -6.90 8.10 -1.99
CA TRP A 68 -6.46 6.76 -2.36
C TRP A 68 -5.95 5.98 -1.15
N LEU A 69 -6.35 4.70 -1.07
CA LEU A 69 -5.74 3.69 -0.24
C LEU A 69 -4.86 2.80 -1.13
N ALA A 70 -3.56 2.81 -0.87
CA ALA A 70 -2.61 1.94 -1.54
C ALA A 70 -2.23 0.75 -0.65
N VAL A 71 -2.49 -0.48 -1.10
CA VAL A 71 -2.13 -1.70 -0.36
C VAL A 71 -0.97 -2.39 -1.06
N VAL A 72 0.18 -2.44 -0.39
CA VAL A 72 1.41 -3.05 -0.92
C VAL A 72 1.37 -4.56 -0.67
N GLY A 73 1.15 -5.33 -1.74
CA GLY A 73 1.07 -6.78 -1.73
C GLY A 73 -0.31 -7.32 -2.06
N VAL A 74 -0.44 -7.90 -3.25
CA VAL A 74 -1.71 -8.46 -3.74
C VAL A 74 -2.25 -9.57 -2.83
N THR A 75 -1.40 -10.45 -2.29
CA THR A 75 -1.83 -11.54 -1.40
C THR A 75 -2.41 -11.00 -0.09
N ALA A 76 -1.78 -9.98 0.50
CA ALA A 76 -2.28 -9.34 1.70
C ALA A 76 -3.63 -8.64 1.45
N TYR A 77 -3.77 -7.97 0.31
CA TYR A 77 -5.04 -7.36 -0.10
C TYR A 77 -6.14 -8.41 -0.27
N ARG A 78 -5.87 -9.49 -1.01
CA ARG A 78 -6.82 -10.60 -1.23
C ARG A 78 -7.29 -11.19 0.10
N ALA A 79 -6.36 -11.46 1.01
CA ALA A 79 -6.67 -12.01 2.32
C ALA A 79 -7.45 -11.03 3.22
N ALA A 80 -7.10 -9.74 3.20
CA ALA A 80 -7.72 -8.75 4.07
C ALA A 80 -9.14 -8.35 3.65
N PHE A 81 -9.45 -8.42 2.35
CA PHE A 81 -10.72 -7.93 1.80
C PHE A 81 -11.58 -9.02 1.12
N ASP A 82 -11.13 -10.28 1.16
CA ASP A 82 -11.75 -11.45 0.49
C ASP A 82 -11.92 -11.29 -1.03
N GLU A 83 -10.97 -10.61 -1.66
CA GLU A 83 -11.00 -10.26 -3.09
C GLU A 83 -10.11 -11.17 -3.93
N ARG A 84 -10.44 -12.47 -4.02
CA ARG A 84 -9.56 -13.53 -4.57
C ARG A 84 -8.94 -13.23 -5.95
N ASN A 85 -9.66 -12.49 -6.79
CA ASN A 85 -9.26 -12.19 -8.17
C ASN A 85 -8.56 -10.84 -8.33
N ALA A 86 -8.30 -10.11 -7.24
CA ALA A 86 -7.65 -8.80 -7.28
C ALA A 86 -6.27 -8.88 -7.96
N GLN A 87 -5.97 -7.90 -8.81
CA GLN A 87 -4.69 -7.78 -9.52
C GLN A 87 -3.97 -6.50 -9.09
N VAL A 88 -2.69 -6.38 -9.41
CA VAL A 88 -1.96 -5.11 -9.24
C VAL A 88 -2.60 -4.03 -10.10
N GLY A 89 -2.75 -2.81 -9.55
CA GLY A 89 -3.41 -1.69 -10.20
C GLY A 89 -4.62 -1.14 -9.43
N PRO A 90 -5.38 -0.23 -10.07
CA PRO A 90 -6.60 0.33 -9.49
C PRO A 90 -7.69 -0.76 -9.36
N GLN A 91 -8.43 -0.73 -8.26
CA GLN A 91 -9.54 -1.64 -8.02
C GLN A 91 -10.88 -0.93 -8.19
N ALA A 92 -11.90 -1.67 -8.62
CA ALA A 92 -13.28 -1.15 -8.70
C ALA A 92 -13.88 -0.88 -7.31
N ARG A 93 -13.43 -1.63 -6.29
CA ARG A 93 -13.88 -1.50 -4.91
C ARG A 93 -13.38 -0.20 -4.28
N VAL A 94 -14.24 0.37 -3.44
CA VAL A 94 -13.95 1.50 -2.55
C VAL A 94 -13.90 0.98 -1.11
N ILE A 95 -12.97 1.48 -0.31
CA ILE A 95 -12.84 1.13 1.12
C ILE A 95 -12.93 2.42 1.92
N GLY A 96 -13.89 2.50 2.84
CA GLY A 96 -14.07 3.70 3.67
C GLY A 96 -14.25 5.00 2.86
N GLY A 97 -14.86 4.92 1.69
CA GLY A 97 -15.00 6.06 0.76
C GLY A 97 -13.76 6.40 -0.06
N SER A 98 -12.65 5.69 0.12
CA SER A 98 -11.39 5.91 -0.62
C SER A 98 -11.24 4.94 -1.78
N ARG A 99 -10.71 5.42 -2.92
CA ARG A 99 -10.37 4.58 -4.06
C ARG A 99 -9.19 3.67 -3.70
N VAL A 100 -9.14 2.47 -4.25
CA VAL A 100 -8.16 1.45 -3.85
C VAL A 100 -7.18 1.17 -4.98
N TRP A 101 -5.90 1.09 -4.65
CA TRP A 101 -4.84 0.65 -5.55
C TRP A 101 -4.03 -0.47 -4.89
N VAL A 102 -3.84 -1.58 -5.60
CA VAL A 102 -2.99 -2.68 -5.15
C VAL A 102 -1.63 -2.52 -5.78
N LEU A 103 -0.60 -2.36 -4.96
CA LEU A 103 0.79 -2.23 -5.39
C LEU A 103 1.53 -3.57 -5.21
N PRO A 104 2.56 -3.87 -6.01
CA PRO A 104 3.36 -5.06 -5.80
C PRO A 104 4.19 -4.91 -4.52
N ASN A 105 4.41 -6.01 -3.80
CA ASN A 105 5.32 -6.04 -2.66
C ASN A 105 6.69 -6.56 -3.14
N PRO A 106 7.83 -5.97 -2.76
CA PRO A 106 9.12 -6.39 -3.30
C PRO A 106 9.72 -7.64 -2.62
N SER A 107 8.90 -8.59 -2.17
CA SER A 107 9.40 -9.86 -1.64
C SER A 107 9.91 -10.75 -2.79
N GLY A 108 11.05 -11.42 -2.56
CA GLY A 108 11.79 -12.21 -3.56
C GLY A 108 11.05 -13.39 -4.20
N LEU A 109 9.78 -13.62 -3.88
CA LEU A 109 8.93 -14.66 -4.46
C LEU A 109 8.28 -14.24 -5.80
N ASN A 110 8.27 -12.95 -6.14
CA ASN A 110 7.76 -12.47 -7.43
C ASN A 110 8.89 -11.87 -8.28
N ALA A 111 9.69 -12.74 -8.91
CA ALA A 111 10.85 -12.39 -9.74
C ALA A 111 10.56 -11.45 -10.93
N HIS A 112 9.28 -11.19 -11.24
CA HIS A 112 8.85 -10.30 -12.31
C HIS A 112 8.86 -8.80 -11.93
N TRP A 113 8.91 -8.46 -10.64
CA TRP A 113 8.90 -7.06 -10.20
C TRP A 113 10.32 -6.57 -9.89
N THR A 114 10.84 -5.72 -10.78
CA THR A 114 12.12 -5.05 -10.58
C THR A 114 11.91 -3.75 -9.80
N PRO A 115 12.96 -3.16 -9.20
CA PRO A 115 12.86 -1.84 -8.60
C PRO A 115 12.34 -0.76 -9.56
N VAL A 116 12.55 -0.94 -10.87
CA VAL A 116 12.05 -0.04 -11.92
C VAL A 116 10.55 -0.22 -12.09
N THR A 117 10.07 -1.44 -12.32
CA THR A 117 8.63 -1.68 -12.54
C THR A 117 7.78 -1.40 -11.29
N LEU A 118 8.37 -1.55 -10.10
CA LEU A 118 7.78 -1.06 -8.84
C LEU A 118 7.62 0.46 -8.83
N ALA A 119 8.66 1.20 -9.22
CA ALA A 119 8.61 2.67 -9.25
C ALA A 119 7.62 3.17 -10.30
N GLU A 120 7.56 2.53 -11.47
CA GLU A 120 6.57 2.81 -12.51
C GLU A 120 5.15 2.65 -11.97
N GLU A 121 4.85 1.54 -11.28
CA GLU A 121 3.52 1.29 -10.75
C GLU A 121 3.09 2.31 -9.69
N PHE A 122 4.01 2.67 -8.79
CA PHE A 122 3.77 3.74 -7.83
C PHE A 122 3.61 5.10 -8.55
N GLY A 123 4.34 5.34 -9.63
CA GLY A 123 4.19 6.52 -10.47
C GLY A 123 2.79 6.65 -11.08
N ARG A 124 2.23 5.54 -11.59
CA ARG A 124 0.84 5.51 -12.09
C ARG A 124 -0.17 5.89 -11.02
N LEU A 125 0.02 5.40 -9.80
CA LEU A 125 -0.81 5.81 -8.66
C LEU A 125 -0.66 7.31 -8.36
N ARG A 126 0.57 7.84 -8.38
CA ARG A 126 0.82 9.28 -8.17
C ARG A 126 0.08 10.12 -9.21
N GLU A 127 0.17 9.77 -10.47
CA GLU A 127 -0.53 10.46 -11.57
C GLU A 127 -2.05 10.41 -11.38
N ALA A 128 -2.60 9.24 -11.05
CA ALA A 128 -4.01 9.07 -10.75
C ALA A 128 -4.47 9.84 -9.49
N ALA A 129 -3.56 10.08 -8.55
CA ALA A 129 -3.82 10.91 -7.36
C ALA A 129 -3.66 12.41 -7.63
N ALA A 130 -2.92 12.80 -8.66
CA ALA A 130 -2.76 14.19 -9.09
C ALA A 130 -3.89 14.67 -10.03
N GLY A 131 -4.58 13.73 -10.69
CA GLY A 131 -5.79 14.01 -11.46
C GLY A 131 -6.92 14.61 -10.60
N PRO A 132 -7.92 15.26 -11.23
CA PRO A 132 -9.06 15.86 -10.53
C PRO A 132 -9.85 14.85 -9.67
#